data_AF-A0A949A578-F1
#
_entry.id   AF-A0A949A578-F1
#
_cell.length_a   1.000
_cell.length_b   1.000
_cell.length_c   1.000
_cell.angle_alpha   90.00
_cell.angle_beta   90.00
_cell.angle_gamma   90.00
#
_symmetry.space_group_name_H-M   'P 1'
#
loop_
_entity.id
_entity.type
_entity.pdbx_description
1 polymer ?
#
loop_
_entity_poly.entity_id
_entity_poly.type
_entity_poly.pdbx_seq_one_letter_code
_entity_poly.pdbx_strand_id
1 'polypeptide(L)'
;MKKQQRDYRSSFLSPLCISIILLAPFLYLLPAQAGPYTDSAHGNSSSGVKRSEASLDNYSQANCAHCHEQHASIEGAEPDPYSGDDSASPFALFVDNFNTSATSNPYLQGDNFCFYCHTNAASLQASAIDNKDYAATFGGYTTNSPLGIFEAFNQYSYHNLSDIQDFSKTNFSNFFTSNSNPCTGCHNPHIARRNKENEKDPSYTAISKPSDHANLWGNDASERMFAATSNNYMAPYFYNSSNTYEPDATNFDDGSLTPDYNSFCTDCHNTTNTIFSSTLGRNLIKISWYTEGGDSISAGDKHGKNSATGSSERIEPYGTDNGWILSCLDCHEPHGSPSSFLIRREVNGTYTTAAVHTRATSPTATSNIKLLCAKCHNSNWEYVHHQSPDATFDQMQCGTCHGHGGFPIPCEDCHSHGKYVVDEVDPSIIRRTF
;
A
#
# COMPACT_ATOMS: atom_id res chain seq x y z
N MET A 1 -62.42 -46.16 -56.06
CA MET A 1 -61.86 -45.48 -54.86
C MET A 1 -60.35 -45.37 -55.04
N LYS A 2 -59.83 -44.14 -55.24
CA LYS A 2 -58.39 -43.87 -55.48
C LYS A 2 -57.65 -43.80 -54.14
N LYS A 3 -56.57 -44.57 -53.97
CA LYS A 3 -55.60 -44.39 -52.88
C LYS A 3 -54.45 -43.51 -53.37
N GLN A 4 -54.11 -42.51 -52.57
CA GLN A 4 -53.13 -41.46 -52.85
C GLN A 4 -51.74 -41.97 -52.43
N GLN A 5 -50.76 -41.90 -53.33
CA GLN A 5 -49.36 -42.26 -53.10
C GLN A 5 -48.63 -41.03 -52.54
N ARG A 6 -47.93 -41.18 -51.40
CA ARG A 6 -47.05 -40.15 -50.81
C ARG A 6 -45.62 -40.40 -51.28
N ASP A 7 -45.06 -39.45 -52.03
CA ASP A 7 -43.64 -39.40 -52.35
C ASP A 7 -42.88 -38.72 -51.19
N TYR A 8 -41.95 -39.46 -50.57
CA TYR A 8 -40.94 -38.89 -49.68
C TYR A 8 -39.71 -38.51 -50.51
N ARG A 9 -39.44 -37.20 -50.64
CA ARG A 9 -38.16 -36.70 -51.15
C ARG A 9 -37.18 -36.58 -49.99
N SER A 10 -36.13 -37.39 -50.01
CA SER A 10 -34.95 -37.21 -49.18
C SER A 10 -34.14 -36.02 -49.71
N SER A 11 -34.14 -34.93 -48.95
CA SER A 11 -33.28 -33.77 -49.19
C SER A 11 -31.85 -34.10 -48.75
N PHE A 12 -31.00 -34.44 -49.73
CA PHE A 12 -29.55 -34.51 -49.55
C PHE A 12 -29.01 -33.09 -49.28
N LEU A 13 -28.52 -32.87 -48.07
CA LEU A 13 -27.66 -31.73 -47.75
C LEU A 13 -26.34 -31.90 -48.51
N SER A 14 -25.99 -30.90 -49.31
CA SER A 14 -24.76 -30.85 -50.09
C SER A 14 -23.52 -30.97 -49.17
N PRO A 15 -22.47 -31.73 -49.55
CA PRO A 15 -21.25 -31.88 -48.75
C PRO A 15 -20.53 -30.54 -48.50
N LEU A 16 -20.79 -29.50 -49.30
CA LEU A 16 -20.26 -28.16 -49.10
C LEU A 16 -20.83 -27.47 -47.85
N CYS A 17 -22.08 -27.76 -47.48
CA CYS A 17 -22.72 -27.17 -46.29
C CYS A 17 -22.21 -27.81 -44.99
N ILE A 18 -21.80 -29.08 -45.04
CA ILE A 18 -21.27 -29.80 -43.87
C ILE A 18 -19.86 -29.30 -43.53
N SER A 19 -19.04 -28.96 -44.53
CA SER A 19 -17.70 -28.39 -44.30
C SER A 19 -17.73 -26.98 -43.69
N ILE A 20 -18.70 -26.13 -44.06
CA ILE A 20 -18.83 -24.77 -43.49
C ILE A 20 -19.35 -24.83 -42.04
N ILE A 21 -20.26 -25.77 -41.72
CA ILE A 21 -20.82 -25.94 -40.37
C ILE A 21 -19.77 -26.55 -39.41
N LEU A 22 -18.86 -27.39 -39.89
CA LEU A 22 -17.78 -27.97 -39.08
C LEU A 22 -16.57 -27.03 -38.88
N LEU A 23 -16.37 -26.03 -39.75
CA LEU A 23 -15.31 -25.01 -39.62
C LEU A 23 -15.77 -23.74 -38.88
N ALA A 24 -17.08 -23.48 -38.79
CA ALA A 24 -17.63 -22.35 -38.05
C ALA A 24 -17.23 -22.26 -36.55
N PRO A 25 -17.05 -23.37 -35.79
CA PRO A 25 -16.57 -23.29 -34.41
C PRO A 25 -15.10 -22.89 -34.31
N PHE A 26 -14.30 -23.09 -35.36
CA PHE A 26 -12.87 -22.73 -35.42
C PHE A 26 -12.64 -21.31 -35.94
N LEU A 27 -13.64 -20.66 -36.54
CA LEU A 27 -13.57 -19.26 -36.97
C LEU A 27 -14.01 -18.27 -35.88
N TYR A 28 -14.58 -18.76 -34.77
CA TYR A 28 -14.62 -18.05 -33.50
C TYR A 28 -13.34 -18.31 -32.71
N LEU A 29 -12.18 -18.06 -33.33
CA LEU A 29 -11.02 -17.62 -32.56
C LEU A 29 -11.40 -16.26 -32.01
N LEU A 30 -12.12 -16.25 -30.87
CA LEU A 30 -12.05 -15.11 -29.97
C LEU A 30 -10.54 -14.83 -29.85
N PRO A 31 -10.06 -13.61 -30.14
CA PRO A 31 -8.68 -13.30 -29.79
C PRO A 31 -8.51 -13.78 -28.36
N ALA A 32 -7.47 -14.55 -28.08
CA ALA A 32 -7.11 -14.84 -26.70
C ALA A 32 -6.99 -13.47 -26.03
N GLN A 33 -8.06 -13.02 -25.39
CA GLN A 33 -8.08 -11.74 -24.74
C GLN A 33 -7.12 -11.96 -23.59
N ALA A 34 -5.91 -11.43 -23.74
CA ALA A 34 -4.97 -11.30 -22.64
C ALA A 34 -5.59 -10.52 -21.46
N GLY A 35 -6.81 -10.00 -21.63
CA GLY A 35 -7.66 -9.48 -20.58
C GLY A 35 -7.02 -8.25 -19.95
N PRO A 36 -7.21 -8.05 -18.64
CA PRO A 36 -6.57 -6.96 -17.89
C PRO A 36 -5.04 -6.91 -18.00
N TYR A 37 -4.36 -8.01 -18.40
CA TYR A 37 -2.90 -8.06 -18.45
C TYR A 37 -2.31 -7.08 -19.46
N THR A 38 -2.88 -6.95 -20.65
CA THR A 38 -2.35 -6.04 -21.67
C THR A 38 -2.43 -4.55 -21.28
N ASP A 39 -3.29 -4.25 -20.32
CA ASP A 39 -3.47 -2.89 -19.76
C ASP A 39 -2.64 -2.66 -18.49
N SER A 40 -1.96 -3.70 -17.99
CA SER A 40 -1.10 -3.65 -16.80
C SER A 40 0.29 -3.09 -17.10
N ALA A 41 0.99 -2.68 -16.06
CA ALA A 41 2.38 -2.25 -16.09
C ALA A 41 3.33 -3.34 -16.59
N HIS A 42 2.97 -4.61 -16.44
CA HIS A 42 3.80 -5.74 -16.89
C HIS A 42 3.42 -6.23 -18.28
N GLY A 43 2.13 -6.24 -18.63
CA GLY A 43 1.63 -6.82 -19.88
C GLY A 43 1.43 -5.82 -21.03
N ASN A 44 1.74 -4.54 -20.84
CA ASN A 44 1.67 -3.57 -21.93
C ASN A 44 2.78 -3.79 -22.98
N SER A 45 2.43 -3.91 -24.26
CA SER A 45 3.40 -4.19 -25.32
C SER A 45 4.46 -3.10 -25.56
N SER A 46 4.22 -1.87 -25.10
CA SER A 46 5.12 -0.72 -25.29
C SER A 46 5.94 -0.40 -24.05
N SER A 47 5.39 -0.64 -22.85
CA SER A 47 6.05 -0.30 -21.59
C SER A 47 6.10 -1.41 -20.55
N GLY A 48 5.69 -2.62 -20.92
CA GLY A 48 5.66 -3.81 -20.09
C GLY A 48 7.02 -4.35 -19.69
N VAL A 49 7.01 -5.48 -18.99
CA VAL A 49 8.22 -6.17 -18.58
C VAL A 49 9.01 -6.65 -19.80
N LYS A 50 10.33 -6.46 -19.76
CA LYS A 50 11.29 -6.92 -20.76
C LYS A 50 12.61 -7.16 -20.06
N ARG A 51 12.89 -8.44 -19.77
CA ARG A 51 14.20 -8.84 -19.26
C ARG A 51 15.27 -8.66 -20.34
N SER A 52 16.45 -8.15 -19.96
CA SER A 52 17.57 -7.86 -20.88
C SER A 52 18.43 -9.08 -21.23
N GLU A 53 18.00 -10.28 -20.87
CA GLU A 53 18.76 -11.51 -21.13
C GLU A 53 18.65 -11.96 -22.58
N ALA A 54 19.77 -12.34 -23.18
CA ALA A 54 19.84 -12.74 -24.59
C ALA A 54 18.97 -13.97 -24.93
N SER A 55 18.73 -14.86 -23.96
CA SER A 55 17.81 -15.99 -24.11
C SER A 55 16.37 -15.56 -24.39
N LEU A 56 16.01 -14.31 -24.05
CA LEU A 56 14.69 -13.75 -24.22
C LEU A 56 14.57 -12.77 -25.39
N ASP A 57 15.61 -12.59 -26.20
CA ASP A 57 15.63 -11.63 -27.34
C ASP A 57 14.53 -11.91 -28.38
N ASN A 58 14.08 -13.17 -28.48
CA ASN A 58 13.00 -13.58 -29.38
C ASN A 58 11.59 -13.38 -28.79
N TYR A 59 11.48 -13.08 -27.49
CA TYR A 59 10.21 -12.77 -26.86
C TYR A 59 9.94 -11.27 -26.95
N SER A 60 8.71 -10.94 -27.33
CA SER A 60 8.26 -9.55 -27.34
C SER A 60 8.16 -9.03 -25.91
N GLN A 61 8.38 -7.73 -25.71
CA GLN A 61 8.05 -7.05 -24.46
C GLN A 61 6.62 -7.39 -24.02
N ALA A 62 6.41 -7.48 -22.71
CA ALA A 62 5.18 -7.97 -22.08
C ALA A 62 4.82 -9.44 -22.34
N ASN A 63 5.70 -10.22 -22.97
CA ASN A 63 5.49 -11.66 -23.01
C ASN A 63 5.69 -12.28 -21.61
N CYS A 64 4.84 -13.24 -21.26
CA CYS A 64 4.90 -13.95 -19.97
C CYS A 64 6.27 -14.60 -19.71
N ALA A 65 7.04 -14.95 -20.75
CA ALA A 65 8.41 -15.49 -20.63
C ALA A 65 9.37 -14.58 -19.87
N HIS A 66 9.08 -13.27 -19.80
CA HIS A 66 9.89 -12.34 -19.02
C HIS A 66 9.68 -12.49 -17.51
N CYS A 67 8.68 -13.24 -17.04
CA CYS A 67 8.46 -13.54 -15.63
C CYS A 67 8.41 -15.04 -15.35
N HIS A 68 7.92 -15.82 -16.32
CA HIS A 68 7.66 -17.24 -16.17
C HIS A 68 8.58 -18.06 -17.07
N GLU A 69 9.10 -19.15 -16.52
CA GLU A 69 9.65 -20.25 -17.30
C GLU A 69 8.49 -21.01 -17.97
N GLN A 70 8.52 -21.11 -19.30
CA GLN A 70 7.36 -21.64 -20.06
C GLN A 70 7.22 -23.15 -19.95
N HIS A 71 8.19 -23.82 -19.34
CA HIS A 71 8.18 -25.26 -19.09
C HIS A 71 8.13 -25.51 -17.58
N ALA A 72 6.94 -25.73 -17.03
CA ALA A 72 6.79 -26.14 -15.63
C ALA A 72 7.47 -27.51 -15.33
N SER A 73 7.72 -28.30 -16.39
CA SER A 73 8.49 -29.54 -16.33
C SER A 73 9.00 -29.92 -17.73
N ILE A 74 10.24 -30.42 -17.80
CA ILE A 74 10.84 -31.08 -18.96
C ILE A 74 11.08 -32.55 -18.57
N GLU A 75 10.41 -33.48 -19.25
CA GLU A 75 10.53 -34.94 -19.01
C GLU A 75 10.20 -35.39 -17.57
N GLY A 76 9.33 -34.65 -16.88
CA GLY A 76 8.92 -34.96 -15.50
C GLY A 76 9.82 -34.34 -14.43
N ALA A 77 10.89 -33.64 -14.81
CA ALA A 77 11.71 -32.83 -13.92
C ALA A 77 11.39 -31.33 -14.10
N GLU A 78 11.41 -30.56 -13.03
CA GLU A 78 11.33 -29.10 -13.09
C GLU A 78 12.68 -28.54 -13.59
N PRO A 79 12.71 -27.65 -14.60
CA PRO A 79 13.93 -26.99 -15.02
C PRO A 79 14.41 -25.98 -13.97
N ASP A 80 15.71 -25.70 -13.92
CA ASP A 80 16.24 -24.68 -13.01
C ASP A 80 15.54 -23.31 -13.21
N PRO A 81 15.25 -22.59 -12.11
CA PRO A 81 15.56 -22.93 -10.72
C PRO A 81 14.58 -23.97 -10.13
N TYR A 82 15.16 -25.04 -9.60
CA TYR A 82 14.47 -26.18 -9.00
C TYR A 82 13.90 -25.88 -7.60
N SER A 83 12.60 -26.08 -7.39
CA SER A 83 11.89 -25.81 -6.12
C SER A 83 12.17 -26.84 -5.02
N GLY A 84 12.99 -27.86 -5.27
CA GLY A 84 13.53 -28.73 -4.23
C GLY A 84 12.69 -29.97 -3.89
N ASP A 85 11.52 -30.16 -4.50
CA ASP A 85 10.54 -31.17 -4.08
C ASP A 85 10.02 -32.11 -5.17
N ASP A 86 10.70 -32.17 -6.33
CA ASP A 86 10.32 -32.97 -7.51
C ASP A 86 8.87 -32.72 -8.00
N SER A 87 8.26 -31.61 -7.59
CA SER A 87 6.92 -31.18 -8.03
C SER A 87 7.04 -30.04 -9.04
N ALA A 88 5.99 -29.83 -9.84
CA ALA A 88 5.99 -28.70 -10.77
C ALA A 88 5.87 -27.39 -9.97
N SER A 89 6.74 -26.42 -10.28
CA SER A 89 6.69 -25.08 -9.69
C SER A 89 5.26 -24.52 -9.69
N PRO A 90 4.73 -24.02 -8.56
CA PRO A 90 3.38 -23.49 -8.49
C PRO A 90 3.18 -22.25 -9.38
N PHE A 91 4.26 -21.51 -9.68
CA PHE A 91 4.22 -20.29 -10.48
C PHE A 91 5.11 -20.34 -11.73
N ALA A 92 5.99 -21.34 -11.85
CA ALA A 92 6.98 -21.48 -12.93
C ALA A 92 7.71 -20.16 -13.19
N LEU A 93 8.31 -19.56 -12.15
CA LEU A 93 9.06 -18.31 -12.25
C LEU A 93 10.49 -18.59 -12.70
N PHE A 94 11.16 -17.60 -13.29
CA PHE A 94 12.56 -17.76 -13.71
C PHE A 94 13.58 -17.78 -12.56
N VAL A 95 13.14 -17.47 -11.33
CA VAL A 95 13.89 -17.53 -10.06
C VAL A 95 12.93 -17.90 -8.93
N ASP A 96 13.48 -18.33 -7.80
CA ASP A 96 12.73 -18.60 -6.57
C ASP A 96 11.81 -17.42 -6.20
N ASN A 97 10.58 -17.76 -5.81
CA ASN A 97 9.55 -16.75 -5.58
C ASN A 97 9.88 -15.86 -4.36
N PHE A 98 10.11 -16.48 -3.21
CA PHE A 98 10.49 -15.81 -1.97
C PHE A 98 11.29 -16.75 -1.07
N ASN A 99 12.44 -16.30 -0.58
CA ASN A 99 13.25 -17.02 0.38
C ASN A 99 12.61 -16.91 1.78
N THR A 100 11.89 -17.96 2.20
CA THR A 100 11.23 -17.98 3.52
C THR A 100 12.20 -18.01 4.71
N SER A 101 13.50 -18.16 4.47
CA SER A 101 14.53 -18.00 5.51
C SER A 101 14.94 -16.54 5.74
N ALA A 102 14.58 -15.63 4.84
CA ALA A 102 14.84 -14.20 4.95
C ALA A 102 13.77 -13.53 5.83
N THR A 103 13.96 -13.60 7.16
CA THR A 103 12.97 -13.17 8.15
C THR A 103 13.04 -11.70 8.53
N SER A 104 14.06 -10.96 8.08
CA SER A 104 14.23 -9.51 8.31
C SER A 104 15.27 -8.94 7.34
N ASN A 105 15.30 -7.61 7.22
CA ASN A 105 16.35 -6.90 6.52
C ASN A 105 17.73 -7.03 7.22
N PRO A 106 18.85 -6.90 6.49
CA PRO A 106 18.93 -6.62 5.06
C PRO A 106 18.48 -7.82 4.21
N TYR A 107 17.59 -7.56 3.26
CA TYR A 107 17.24 -8.51 2.21
C TYR A 107 18.31 -8.50 1.12
N LEU A 108 18.55 -9.67 0.53
CA LEU A 108 19.32 -9.84 -0.70
C LEU A 108 18.38 -9.79 -1.91
N GLN A 109 18.92 -9.44 -3.08
CA GLN A 109 18.13 -9.42 -4.33
C GLN A 109 17.48 -10.79 -4.60
N GLY A 110 18.18 -11.88 -4.30
CA GLY A 110 17.67 -13.25 -4.46
C GLY A 110 16.59 -13.66 -3.46
N ASP A 111 16.31 -12.86 -2.41
CA ASP A 111 15.31 -13.23 -1.41
C ASP A 111 13.87 -13.04 -1.91
N ASN A 112 13.65 -12.25 -2.96
CA ASN A 112 12.33 -12.04 -3.54
C ASN A 112 12.44 -11.85 -5.05
N PHE A 113 11.69 -12.64 -5.82
CA PHE A 113 11.60 -12.54 -7.27
C PHE A 113 11.41 -11.10 -7.78
N CYS A 114 10.55 -10.30 -7.12
CA CYS A 114 10.26 -8.94 -7.52
C CYS A 114 11.51 -8.03 -7.47
N PHE A 115 12.48 -8.31 -6.60
CA PHE A 115 13.70 -7.50 -6.45
C PHE A 115 14.65 -7.61 -7.65
N TYR A 116 14.55 -8.66 -8.46
CA TYR A 116 15.34 -8.74 -9.70
C TYR A 116 14.98 -7.65 -10.71
N CYS A 117 13.73 -7.20 -10.73
CA CYS A 117 13.27 -6.13 -11.62
C CYS A 117 13.17 -4.78 -10.89
N HIS A 118 12.66 -4.78 -9.65
CA HIS A 118 12.40 -3.57 -8.88
C HIS A 118 13.58 -3.16 -7.97
N THR A 119 14.75 -3.02 -8.58
CA THR A 119 16.00 -2.57 -7.96
C THR A 119 16.64 -1.51 -8.84
N ASN A 120 17.45 -0.63 -8.25
CA ASN A 120 18.22 0.35 -9.00
C ASN A 120 19.49 -0.25 -9.61
N ALA A 121 20.20 -1.08 -8.84
CA ALA A 121 21.42 -1.73 -9.30
C ALA A 121 21.14 -3.16 -9.77
N ALA A 122 21.72 -3.56 -10.90
CA ALA A 122 21.57 -4.90 -11.48
C ALA A 122 20.10 -5.32 -11.71
N SER A 123 19.25 -4.37 -12.12
CA SER A 123 17.90 -4.69 -12.57
C SER A 123 17.98 -5.53 -13.84
N LEU A 124 17.18 -6.60 -13.89
CA LEU A 124 16.99 -7.39 -15.10
C LEU A 124 16.07 -6.70 -16.11
N GLN A 125 15.35 -5.64 -15.71
CA GLN A 125 14.49 -4.88 -16.64
C GLN A 125 15.35 -4.04 -17.60
N ALA A 126 15.15 -4.20 -18.90
CA ALA A 126 15.97 -3.60 -19.95
C ALA A 126 16.00 -2.05 -19.97
N SER A 127 15.08 -1.38 -19.28
CA SER A 127 15.06 0.08 -19.16
C SER A 127 15.31 0.58 -17.73
N ALA A 128 15.65 -0.32 -16.79
CA ALA A 128 15.55 -0.11 -15.34
C ALA A 128 14.17 0.46 -14.92
N ILE A 129 13.83 0.37 -13.64
CA ILE A 129 12.61 1.01 -13.14
C ILE A 129 12.96 1.78 -11.88
N ASP A 130 12.81 3.09 -11.96
CA ASP A 130 12.82 3.93 -10.78
C ASP A 130 11.48 3.76 -10.06
N ASN A 131 11.45 2.96 -8.99
CA ASN A 131 10.29 2.84 -8.09
C ASN A 131 10.62 3.51 -6.76
N LYS A 132 10.47 4.83 -6.76
CA LYS A 132 10.70 5.66 -5.58
C LYS A 132 9.54 5.52 -4.58
N ASP A 133 9.77 6.02 -3.38
CA ASP A 133 8.77 6.01 -2.32
C ASP A 133 7.73 7.14 -2.50
N TYR A 134 6.71 7.17 -1.65
CA TYR A 134 5.56 8.06 -1.81
C TYR A 134 5.99 9.53 -1.75
N ALA A 135 6.86 9.89 -0.78
CA ALA A 135 7.38 11.25 -0.65
C ALA A 135 8.07 11.74 -1.94
N ALA A 136 8.76 10.87 -2.68
CA ALA A 136 9.42 11.25 -3.92
C ALA A 136 8.51 11.22 -5.14
N THR A 137 7.65 10.20 -5.27
CA THR A 137 6.76 10.05 -6.44
C THR A 137 5.57 10.99 -6.38
N PHE A 138 4.92 11.13 -5.23
CA PHE A 138 3.67 11.89 -5.09
C PHE A 138 3.82 13.16 -4.25
N GLY A 139 4.81 13.19 -3.35
CA GLY A 139 5.15 14.39 -2.57
C GLY A 139 6.14 15.34 -3.25
N GLY A 140 6.88 14.89 -4.26
CA GLY A 140 7.90 15.69 -4.96
C GLY A 140 9.27 15.82 -4.27
N TYR A 141 9.45 15.20 -3.11
CA TYR A 141 10.71 15.23 -2.36
C TYR A 141 11.66 14.09 -2.74
N THR A 142 12.55 14.38 -3.68
CA THR A 142 13.43 13.36 -4.28
C THR A 142 14.76 13.12 -3.54
N THR A 143 15.12 13.98 -2.60
CA THR A 143 16.41 13.90 -1.89
C THR A 143 16.51 12.61 -1.06
N ASN A 144 17.58 11.86 -1.26
CA ASN A 144 17.87 10.58 -0.58
C ASN A 144 16.74 9.55 -0.69
N SER A 145 15.96 9.59 -1.77
CA SER A 145 14.95 8.57 -2.05
C SER A 145 15.58 7.21 -2.36
N PRO A 146 15.02 6.10 -1.85
CA PRO A 146 15.28 4.81 -2.46
C PRO A 146 14.90 4.90 -3.93
N LEU A 147 15.72 4.31 -4.79
CA LEU A 147 15.54 4.35 -6.24
C LEU A 147 14.72 3.15 -6.75
N GLY A 148 14.54 2.12 -5.93
CA GLY A 148 13.71 0.95 -6.21
C GLY A 148 13.08 0.37 -4.96
N ILE A 149 12.23 -0.63 -5.16
CA ILE A 149 11.50 -1.32 -4.09
C ILE A 149 12.46 -2.13 -3.22
N PHE A 150 13.46 -2.77 -3.83
CA PHE A 150 14.53 -3.46 -3.09
C PHE A 150 15.24 -2.52 -2.11
N GLU A 151 15.59 -1.31 -2.52
CA GLU A 151 16.22 -0.31 -1.67
C GLU A 151 15.28 0.24 -0.60
N ALA A 152 13.97 0.29 -0.88
CA ALA A 152 12.95 0.73 0.08
C ALA A 152 12.79 -0.29 1.23
N PHE A 153 12.71 -1.59 0.93
CA PHE A 153 12.63 -2.64 1.97
C PHE A 153 13.91 -2.79 2.79
N ASN A 154 15.03 -2.23 2.30
CA ASN A 154 16.30 -2.18 3.01
C ASN A 154 16.54 -0.85 3.76
N GLN A 155 15.50 -0.03 3.94
CA GLN A 155 15.54 1.14 4.82
C GLN A 155 15.48 0.73 6.31
N TYR A 156 15.59 1.72 7.20
CA TYR A 156 15.63 1.49 8.66
C TYR A 156 14.37 0.79 9.19
N SER A 157 13.19 1.26 8.80
CA SER A 157 11.93 0.54 9.00
C SER A 157 11.28 0.20 7.67
N TYR A 158 10.52 -0.89 7.65
CA TYR A 158 9.90 -1.47 6.47
C TYR A 158 8.74 -2.36 6.93
N HIS A 159 7.79 -2.64 6.04
CA HIS A 159 6.86 -3.75 6.28
C HIS A 159 7.62 -5.06 6.03
N ASN A 160 7.84 -5.84 7.09
CA ASN A 160 8.62 -7.06 6.98
C ASN A 160 7.91 -8.07 6.07
N LEU A 161 8.60 -8.52 5.02
CA LEU A 161 8.05 -9.43 4.02
C LEU A 161 7.71 -10.80 4.59
N SER A 162 8.46 -11.29 5.58
CA SER A 162 8.13 -12.54 6.27
C SER A 162 6.85 -12.39 7.10
N ASP A 163 6.72 -11.28 7.83
CA ASP A 163 5.50 -11.00 8.62
C ASP A 163 4.28 -10.83 7.70
N ILE A 164 4.44 -10.14 6.55
CA ILE A 164 3.38 -10.02 5.53
C ILE A 164 2.99 -11.39 4.99
N GLN A 165 3.97 -12.24 4.68
CA GLN A 165 3.74 -13.57 4.16
C GLN A 165 2.89 -14.40 5.16
N ASP A 166 3.30 -14.44 6.43
CA ASP A 166 2.62 -15.21 7.47
C ASP A 166 1.20 -14.68 7.77
N PHE A 167 1.07 -13.35 7.82
CA PHE A 167 -0.23 -12.70 8.00
C PHE A 167 -1.18 -13.02 6.84
N SER A 168 -0.70 -12.88 5.60
CA SER A 168 -1.52 -13.03 4.39
C SER A 168 -1.97 -14.47 4.18
N LYS A 169 -1.09 -15.46 4.46
CA LYS A 169 -1.44 -16.89 4.42
C LYS A 169 -2.63 -17.23 5.29
N THR A 170 -2.72 -16.59 6.46
CA THR A 170 -3.76 -16.88 7.45
C THR A 170 -5.05 -16.11 7.15
N ASN A 171 -4.93 -14.83 6.78
CA ASN A 171 -6.08 -13.93 6.71
C ASN A 171 -6.67 -13.79 5.31
N PHE A 172 -5.92 -14.16 4.26
CA PHE A 172 -6.29 -13.99 2.85
C PHE A 172 -6.17 -15.31 2.06
N SER A 173 -6.50 -16.43 2.71
CA SER A 173 -6.35 -17.79 2.17
C SER A 173 -7.19 -18.09 0.92
N ASN A 174 -8.11 -17.20 0.53
CA ASN A 174 -8.89 -17.30 -0.70
C ASN A 174 -8.05 -17.05 -1.97
N PHE A 175 -6.94 -16.30 -1.88
CA PHE A 175 -6.03 -16.07 -3.01
C PHE A 175 -4.55 -16.24 -2.65
N PHE A 176 -4.19 -16.09 -1.38
CA PHE A 176 -2.82 -16.16 -0.91
C PHE A 176 -2.52 -17.55 -0.30
N THR A 177 -1.41 -18.17 -0.72
CA THR A 177 -1.02 -19.52 -0.33
C THR A 177 0.35 -19.58 0.33
N SER A 178 0.77 -20.78 0.78
CA SER A 178 2.12 -21.01 1.31
C SER A 178 3.23 -20.56 0.35
N ASN A 179 2.95 -20.65 -0.94
CA ASN A 179 3.92 -20.45 -2.02
C ASN A 179 3.84 -19.02 -2.59
N SER A 180 2.82 -18.24 -2.24
CA SER A 180 2.62 -16.87 -2.73
C SER A 180 3.74 -15.93 -2.27
N ASN A 181 4.03 -14.93 -3.10
CA ASN A 181 5.02 -13.89 -2.80
C ASN A 181 4.41 -12.88 -1.81
N PRO A 182 5.12 -12.43 -0.76
CA PRO A 182 4.58 -11.41 0.15
C PRO A 182 4.18 -10.10 -0.56
N CYS A 183 4.88 -9.70 -1.63
CA CYS A 183 4.50 -8.54 -2.44
C CYS A 183 3.10 -8.71 -3.06
N THR A 184 2.71 -9.95 -3.39
CA THR A 184 1.37 -10.24 -3.94
C THR A 184 0.27 -10.22 -2.89
N GLY A 185 0.56 -9.95 -1.62
CA GLY A 185 -0.50 -9.67 -0.63
C GLY A 185 -1.17 -8.33 -0.89
N CYS A 186 -0.41 -7.38 -1.44
CA CYS A 186 -0.82 -5.97 -1.64
C CYS A 186 -0.96 -5.57 -3.11
N HIS A 187 -0.35 -6.35 -4.02
CA HIS A 187 -0.29 -6.07 -5.44
C HIS A 187 -0.68 -7.29 -6.26
N ASN A 188 -1.44 -7.09 -7.32
CA ASN A 188 -1.67 -8.12 -8.31
C ASN A 188 -0.84 -7.77 -9.56
N PRO A 189 0.31 -8.42 -9.80
CA PRO A 189 1.23 -8.03 -10.87
C PRO A 189 0.62 -8.19 -12.27
N HIS A 190 -0.45 -8.98 -12.41
CA HIS A 190 -1.13 -9.14 -13.69
C HIS A 190 -2.08 -7.98 -14.03
N ILE A 191 -2.40 -7.09 -13.09
CA ILE A 191 -3.31 -5.96 -13.32
C ILE A 191 -2.76 -4.62 -12.86
N ALA A 192 -1.76 -4.61 -11.95
CA ALA A 192 -1.12 -3.40 -11.42
C ALA A 192 -0.69 -2.47 -12.55
N ARG A 193 -0.96 -1.17 -12.42
CA ARG A 193 -0.69 -0.18 -13.48
C ARG A 193 0.39 0.82 -13.06
N ARG A 194 0.82 1.62 -14.03
CA ARG A 194 1.97 2.53 -13.97
C ARG A 194 1.61 3.87 -13.31
N ASN A 195 1.31 3.86 -12.02
CA ASN A 195 0.88 5.05 -11.27
C ASN A 195 1.92 6.18 -11.28
N LYS A 196 3.22 5.86 -11.22
CA LYS A 196 4.29 6.86 -11.27
C LYS A 196 4.31 7.64 -12.59
N GLU A 197 4.14 6.98 -13.73
CA GLU A 197 4.12 7.69 -15.01
C GLU A 197 2.80 8.42 -15.27
N ASN A 198 1.82 8.24 -14.39
CA ASN A 198 0.48 8.78 -14.48
C ASN A 198 0.03 9.31 -13.11
N GLU A 199 0.88 10.10 -12.42
CA GLU A 199 0.65 10.60 -11.05
C GLU A 199 -0.70 11.34 -10.90
N LYS A 200 -1.22 11.89 -12.01
CA LYS A 200 -2.49 12.65 -12.08
C LYS A 200 -3.71 11.79 -12.35
N ASP A 201 -3.51 10.53 -12.75
CA ASP A 201 -4.58 9.63 -13.15
C ASP A 201 -4.59 8.42 -12.20
N PRO A 202 -5.45 8.48 -11.18
CA PRO A 202 -5.44 7.48 -10.15
C PRO A 202 -6.14 6.18 -10.63
N SER A 203 -6.60 6.10 -11.89
CA SER A 203 -6.97 4.85 -12.58
C SER A 203 -5.77 3.97 -12.95
N TYR A 204 -4.55 4.52 -12.85
CA TYR A 204 -3.29 3.80 -13.02
C TYR A 204 -2.72 3.24 -11.71
N THR A 205 -3.56 3.08 -10.68
CA THR A 205 -3.17 2.49 -9.40
C THR A 205 -2.42 1.16 -9.53
N ALA A 206 -1.46 0.94 -8.63
CA ALA A 206 -0.62 -0.26 -8.60
C ALA A 206 -1.07 -1.28 -7.54
N ILE A 207 -2.07 -0.93 -6.73
CA ILE A 207 -2.52 -1.76 -5.60
C ILE A 207 -3.79 -2.52 -5.94
N SER A 208 -3.92 -3.70 -5.35
CA SER A 208 -5.15 -4.49 -5.31
C SER A 208 -5.45 -4.81 -3.86
N LYS A 209 -6.60 -4.34 -3.38
CA LYS A 209 -6.99 -4.50 -1.97
C LYS A 209 -7.03 -5.99 -1.63
N PRO A 210 -6.43 -6.48 -0.52
CA PRO A 210 -6.39 -7.91 -0.23
C PRO A 210 -7.77 -8.59 -0.25
N SER A 211 -8.79 -7.99 0.35
CA SER A 211 -10.17 -8.50 0.35
C SER A 211 -10.86 -8.47 -1.01
N ASP A 212 -10.30 -7.77 -1.99
CA ASP A 212 -10.77 -7.69 -3.39
C ASP A 212 -9.60 -7.82 -4.40
N HIS A 213 -8.72 -8.79 -4.16
CA HIS A 213 -7.40 -8.83 -4.80
C HIS A 213 -7.41 -9.05 -6.33
N ALA A 214 -8.56 -9.45 -6.90
CA ALA A 214 -8.75 -9.61 -8.33
C ALA A 214 -8.97 -8.28 -9.07
N ASN A 215 -9.23 -7.20 -8.34
CA ASN A 215 -9.48 -5.88 -8.88
C ASN A 215 -8.38 -4.89 -8.45
N LEU A 216 -8.18 -3.87 -9.27
CA LEU A 216 -7.41 -2.70 -8.86
C LEU A 216 -8.17 -1.96 -7.75
N TRP A 217 -7.43 -1.35 -6.82
CA TRP A 217 -8.04 -0.52 -5.78
C TRP A 217 -7.65 0.94 -5.95
N GLY A 218 -8.68 1.78 -5.88
CA GLY A 218 -8.60 3.19 -6.13
C GLY A 218 -9.22 3.51 -7.47
N ASN A 219 -9.03 2.72 -8.54
CA ASN A 219 -9.34 3.13 -9.91
C ASN A 219 -10.77 3.66 -10.15
N ASP A 220 -11.75 3.30 -9.32
CA ASP A 220 -13.08 3.89 -9.32
C ASP A 220 -13.17 5.20 -8.50
N ALA A 221 -14.01 6.15 -8.93
CA ALA A 221 -14.21 7.41 -8.21
C ALA A 221 -14.75 7.22 -6.78
N SER A 222 -15.48 6.13 -6.52
CA SER A 222 -15.97 5.75 -5.18
C SER A 222 -14.88 5.19 -4.25
N GLU A 223 -13.71 4.86 -4.79
CA GLU A 223 -12.54 4.34 -4.06
C GLU A 223 -11.48 5.42 -3.84
N ARG A 224 -11.86 6.70 -3.92
CA ARG A 224 -11.01 7.86 -3.66
C ARG A 224 -11.21 8.38 -2.26
N MET A 225 -10.18 9.04 -1.72
CA MET A 225 -10.26 9.73 -0.42
C MET A 225 -11.44 10.70 -0.37
N PHE A 226 -11.70 11.42 -1.48
CA PHE A 226 -12.88 12.28 -1.63
C PHE A 226 -14.19 11.57 -1.26
N ALA A 227 -14.47 10.42 -1.88
CA ALA A 227 -15.69 9.66 -1.65
C ALA A 227 -15.70 8.98 -0.28
N ALA A 228 -14.58 8.37 0.12
CA ALA A 228 -14.47 7.59 1.37
C ALA A 228 -14.67 8.44 2.63
N THR A 229 -14.29 9.71 2.57
CA THR A 229 -14.34 10.65 3.71
C THR A 229 -15.56 11.57 3.67
N SER A 230 -16.47 11.41 2.71
CA SER A 230 -17.59 12.35 2.50
C SER A 230 -17.12 13.80 2.32
N ASN A 231 -16.04 13.98 1.54
CA ASN A 231 -15.36 15.25 1.27
C ASN A 231 -14.68 15.89 2.50
N ASN A 232 -14.47 15.12 3.57
CA ASN A 232 -13.71 15.55 4.74
C ASN A 232 -12.25 15.07 4.64
N TYR A 233 -11.62 15.25 3.48
CA TYR A 233 -10.19 15.04 3.28
C TYR A 233 -9.60 16.32 2.68
N MET A 234 -8.39 16.62 3.12
CA MET A 234 -7.57 17.70 2.59
C MET A 234 -6.20 17.11 2.29
N ALA A 235 -5.78 17.16 1.04
CA ALA A 235 -4.45 16.72 0.65
C ALA A 235 -3.40 17.62 1.30
N PRO A 236 -2.26 17.07 1.74
CA PRO A 236 -1.11 17.88 2.14
C PRO A 236 -0.55 18.66 0.94
N TYR A 237 0.18 19.74 1.24
CA TYR A 237 0.91 20.46 0.20
C TYR A 237 1.96 19.57 -0.46
N PHE A 238 2.14 19.76 -1.76
CA PHE A 238 3.28 19.22 -2.50
C PHE A 238 4.58 19.89 -2.04
N TYR A 239 5.71 19.19 -2.11
CA TYR A 239 7.00 19.68 -1.63
C TYR A 239 7.36 21.07 -2.17
N ASN A 240 7.78 21.97 -1.26
CA ASN A 240 8.10 23.38 -1.54
C ASN A 240 6.93 24.18 -2.15
N SER A 241 5.70 23.74 -1.94
CA SER A 241 4.48 24.46 -2.34
C SER A 241 3.70 24.97 -1.13
N SER A 242 2.86 25.96 -1.39
CA SER A 242 1.82 26.45 -0.48
C SER A 242 0.49 26.68 -1.21
N ASN A 243 0.37 26.23 -2.46
CA ASN A 243 -0.81 26.41 -3.31
C ASN A 243 -1.06 25.25 -4.27
N THR A 244 -0.25 24.20 -4.18
CA THR A 244 -0.45 22.94 -4.89
C THR A 244 -0.28 21.77 -3.94
N TYR A 245 -0.94 20.68 -4.26
CA TYR A 245 -1.21 19.59 -3.35
C TYR A 245 -0.71 18.26 -3.92
N GLU A 246 -0.55 17.30 -3.02
CA GLU A 246 -0.32 15.92 -3.39
C GLU A 246 -1.58 15.30 -4.03
N PRO A 247 -1.42 14.32 -4.95
CA PRO A 247 -0.19 13.62 -5.30
C PRO A 247 0.58 14.20 -6.50
N ASP A 248 0.11 15.26 -7.15
CA ASP A 248 0.58 15.59 -8.51
C ASP A 248 0.88 17.08 -8.77
N ALA A 249 1.05 17.85 -7.69
CA ALA A 249 1.30 19.28 -7.71
C ALA A 249 0.22 20.08 -8.46
N THR A 250 -1.04 19.66 -8.38
CA THR A 250 -2.20 20.43 -8.86
C THR A 250 -2.85 21.25 -7.74
N ASN A 251 -3.86 22.02 -8.10
CA ASN A 251 -4.70 22.75 -7.14
C ASN A 251 -5.91 21.92 -6.66
N PHE A 252 -5.93 20.60 -6.89
CA PHE A 252 -6.95 19.71 -6.34
C PHE A 252 -6.48 19.19 -4.99
N ASP A 253 -7.24 19.52 -3.95
CA ASP A 253 -6.92 19.23 -2.55
C ASP A 253 -7.95 18.32 -1.87
N ASP A 254 -9.04 18.02 -2.57
CA ASP A 254 -10.21 17.30 -2.05
C ASP A 254 -10.04 15.77 -1.99
N GLY A 255 -8.89 15.25 -2.44
CA GLY A 255 -8.59 13.82 -2.48
C GLY A 255 -9.21 13.07 -3.66
N SER A 256 -9.73 13.77 -4.67
CA SER A 256 -10.22 13.15 -5.91
C SER A 256 -9.12 12.43 -6.69
N LEU A 257 -7.87 12.84 -6.50
CA LEU A 257 -6.67 12.23 -7.11
C LEU A 257 -6.02 11.15 -6.22
N THR A 258 -6.48 10.97 -4.99
CA THR A 258 -5.84 10.08 -4.00
C THR A 258 -6.70 8.83 -3.82
N PRO A 259 -6.19 7.62 -4.12
CA PRO A 259 -6.85 6.38 -3.72
C PRO A 259 -7.18 6.38 -2.22
N ASP A 260 -8.27 5.73 -1.83
CA ASP A 260 -8.60 5.49 -0.43
C ASP A 260 -7.62 4.48 0.18
N TYR A 261 -6.44 4.99 0.54
CA TYR A 261 -5.40 4.22 1.21
C TYR A 261 -5.82 3.80 2.61
N ASN A 262 -6.79 4.47 3.24
CA ASN A 262 -7.30 4.08 4.54
C ASN A 262 -8.03 2.73 4.47
N SER A 263 -8.95 2.58 3.52
CA SER A 263 -9.63 1.29 3.31
C SER A 263 -8.68 0.20 2.85
N PHE A 264 -7.63 0.54 2.10
CA PHE A 264 -6.58 -0.41 1.73
C PHE A 264 -5.78 -0.87 2.96
N CYS A 265 -5.23 0.05 3.74
CA CYS A 265 -4.41 -0.26 4.91
C CYS A 265 -5.21 -0.96 6.03
N THR A 266 -6.47 -0.56 6.23
CA THR A 266 -7.32 -1.13 7.28
C THR A 266 -7.87 -2.52 6.98
N ASP A 267 -7.66 -3.02 5.77
CA ASP A 267 -7.89 -4.42 5.43
C ASP A 267 -6.99 -5.34 6.28
N CYS A 268 -5.78 -4.86 6.61
CA CYS A 268 -4.87 -5.49 7.56
C CYS A 268 -4.92 -4.82 8.95
N HIS A 269 -4.73 -3.50 9.00
CA HIS A 269 -4.60 -2.73 10.24
C HIS A 269 -5.97 -2.28 10.77
N ASN A 270 -6.58 -3.09 11.64
CA ASN A 270 -7.90 -2.78 12.18
C ASN A 270 -8.03 -3.21 13.64
N THR A 271 -9.25 -3.13 14.17
CA THR A 271 -9.58 -3.45 15.56
C THR A 271 -9.61 -4.95 15.85
N THR A 272 -9.67 -5.81 14.82
CA THR A 272 -9.81 -7.25 14.99
C THR A 272 -8.47 -7.97 14.87
N ASN A 273 -7.69 -7.63 13.85
CA ASN A 273 -6.47 -8.33 13.49
C ASN A 273 -5.38 -8.16 14.54
N THR A 274 -4.75 -9.27 14.92
CA THR A 274 -3.55 -9.27 15.77
C THR A 274 -2.36 -9.50 14.86
N ILE A 275 -1.55 -8.46 14.67
CA ILE A 275 -0.37 -8.49 13.81
C ILE A 275 0.87 -8.50 14.70
N PHE A 276 1.66 -9.57 14.62
CA PHE A 276 2.97 -9.61 15.26
C PHE A 276 4.01 -9.01 14.32
N SER A 277 4.85 -8.10 14.84
CA SER A 277 6.02 -7.61 14.12
C SER A 277 7.26 -8.28 14.69
N SER A 278 7.93 -9.08 13.87
CA SER A 278 9.21 -9.70 14.23
C SER A 278 10.29 -8.63 14.43
N THR A 279 10.30 -7.60 13.59
CA THR A 279 11.21 -6.44 13.70
C THR A 279 11.08 -5.71 15.04
N LEU A 280 9.86 -5.60 15.60
CA LEU A 280 9.62 -4.94 16.89
C LEU A 280 9.56 -5.92 18.07
N GLY A 281 9.55 -7.23 17.83
CA GLY A 281 9.41 -8.28 18.84
C GLY A 281 8.09 -8.21 19.64
N ARG A 282 7.02 -7.67 19.04
CA ARG A 282 5.73 -7.47 19.73
C ARG A 282 4.56 -7.38 18.76
N ASN A 283 3.35 -7.47 19.29
CA ASN A 283 2.14 -7.14 18.55
C ASN A 283 2.08 -5.63 18.26
N LEU A 284 1.62 -5.30 17.05
CA LEU A 284 1.29 -3.94 16.66
C LEU A 284 0.04 -3.46 17.41
N ILE A 285 -0.03 -2.14 17.64
CA ILE A 285 -1.22 -1.55 18.24
C ILE A 285 -2.33 -1.54 17.19
N LYS A 286 -3.53 -1.93 17.62
CA LYS A 286 -4.71 -1.94 16.78
C LYS A 286 -5.19 -0.51 16.54
N ILE A 287 -5.65 -0.25 15.32
CA ILE A 287 -6.16 1.06 14.92
C ILE A 287 -7.65 0.97 14.63
N SER A 288 -8.35 2.09 14.79
CA SER A 288 -9.78 2.23 14.62
C SER A 288 -10.09 3.50 13.81
N TRP A 289 -9.82 3.45 12.51
CA TRP A 289 -9.87 4.63 11.64
C TRP A 289 -11.28 5.18 11.38
N TYR A 290 -12.29 4.32 11.34
CA TYR A 290 -13.65 4.69 10.90
C TYR A 290 -14.69 4.78 12.01
N THR A 291 -14.27 4.70 13.27
CA THR A 291 -15.17 4.72 14.42
C THR A 291 -15.27 6.13 14.99
N GLU A 292 -16.47 6.69 15.04
CA GLU A 292 -16.75 7.96 15.74
C GLU A 292 -16.91 7.74 17.25
N GLY A 293 -17.03 8.81 18.04
CA GLY A 293 -17.37 8.69 19.46
C GLY A 293 -16.68 9.65 20.42
N GLY A 294 -15.96 10.64 19.90
CA GLY A 294 -15.32 11.69 20.66
C GLY A 294 -14.25 11.17 21.62
N ASP A 295 -14.38 11.54 22.88
CA ASP A 295 -13.42 11.32 23.95
C ASP A 295 -13.85 10.13 24.83
N SER A 296 -13.83 8.93 24.23
CA SER A 296 -14.15 7.67 24.91
C SER A 296 -13.20 6.54 24.50
N ILE A 297 -13.04 5.52 25.36
CA ILE A 297 -12.22 4.33 25.10
C ILE A 297 -12.73 3.54 23.87
N SER A 298 -14.02 3.64 23.56
CA SER A 298 -14.62 2.98 22.38
C SER A 298 -14.51 3.79 21.09
N ALA A 299 -14.16 5.08 21.16
CA ALA A 299 -14.05 5.94 19.98
C ALA A 299 -12.81 5.58 19.13
N GLY A 300 -12.80 5.98 17.86
CA GLY A 300 -11.68 5.76 16.95
C GLY A 300 -10.56 6.79 17.04
N ASP A 301 -9.65 6.71 16.07
CA ASP A 301 -8.49 7.60 15.91
C ASP A 301 -8.90 8.98 15.39
N LYS A 302 -8.29 10.05 15.91
CA LYS A 302 -8.76 11.43 15.60
C LYS A 302 -8.29 12.04 14.29
N HIS A 303 -7.31 11.42 13.65
CA HIS A 303 -7.00 11.65 12.24
C HIS A 303 -7.86 10.77 11.31
N GLY A 304 -8.68 9.88 11.89
CA GLY A 304 -9.74 9.14 11.20
C GLY A 304 -11.10 9.84 11.35
N LYS A 305 -12.20 9.08 11.30
CA LYS A 305 -13.57 9.62 11.44
C LYS A 305 -13.89 10.22 12.81
N ASN A 306 -13.11 9.90 13.84
CA ASN A 306 -13.34 10.47 15.15
C ASN A 306 -12.90 11.94 15.19
N SER A 307 -13.77 12.88 14.89
CA SER A 307 -13.35 14.29 14.82
C SER A 307 -12.75 14.80 16.13
N ALA A 308 -11.82 15.75 16.02
CA ALA A 308 -11.32 16.52 17.15
C ALA A 308 -12.49 17.16 17.93
N THR A 309 -12.49 16.94 19.25
CA THR A 309 -13.54 17.39 20.19
C THR A 309 -13.22 18.75 20.81
N GLY A 310 -12.01 19.25 20.56
CA GLY A 310 -11.44 20.44 21.17
C GLY A 310 -10.73 21.32 20.17
N SER A 311 -10.01 22.31 20.71
CA SER A 311 -9.14 23.15 19.88
C SER A 311 -7.99 22.30 19.36
N SER A 312 -7.63 22.52 18.11
CA SER A 312 -6.51 21.85 17.49
C SER A 312 -5.82 22.86 16.60
N GLU A 313 -4.62 23.22 17.04
CA GLU A 313 -3.82 24.25 16.40
C GLU A 313 -3.18 23.68 15.12
N ARG A 314 -3.98 23.62 14.06
CA ARG A 314 -3.52 23.20 12.73
C ARG A 314 -2.95 24.38 11.96
N ILE A 315 -2.06 24.08 11.03
CA ILE A 315 -1.58 25.02 10.04
C ILE A 315 -2.15 24.66 8.65
N GLU A 316 -2.00 25.59 7.72
CA GLU A 316 -2.41 25.37 6.33
C GLU A 316 -1.81 24.07 5.75
N PRO A 317 -2.57 23.34 4.92
CA PRO A 317 -3.86 23.72 4.31
C PRO A 317 -5.10 23.39 5.15
N TYR A 318 -4.92 22.80 6.33
CA TYR A 318 -6.04 22.27 7.11
C TYR A 318 -6.82 23.36 7.88
N GLY A 319 -6.29 24.57 7.96
CA GLY A 319 -6.96 25.73 8.57
C GLY A 319 -7.51 25.48 9.98
N THR A 320 -8.57 26.20 10.35
CA THR A 320 -9.18 26.12 11.68
C THR A 320 -10.27 25.07 11.82
N ASP A 321 -10.67 24.40 10.74
CA ASP A 321 -11.81 23.48 10.75
C ASP A 321 -11.45 22.11 11.33
N ASN A 322 -12.34 21.55 12.15
CA ASN A 322 -12.21 20.19 12.67
C ASN A 322 -12.83 19.19 11.70
N GLY A 323 -12.41 17.92 11.85
CA GLY A 323 -13.05 16.79 11.16
C GLY A 323 -12.37 16.36 9.87
N TRP A 324 -11.18 16.91 9.56
CA TRP A 324 -10.32 16.37 8.53
C TRP A 324 -9.91 14.93 8.85
N ILE A 325 -10.22 14.04 7.91
CA ILE A 325 -9.75 12.67 7.89
C ILE A 325 -8.49 12.66 7.03
N LEU A 326 -7.39 12.12 7.54
CA LEU A 326 -6.14 11.98 6.78
C LEU A 326 -6.11 10.65 6.02
N SER A 327 -5.28 10.57 5.01
CA SER A 327 -4.86 9.31 4.37
C SER A 327 -3.70 8.71 5.16
N CYS A 328 -3.65 7.39 5.28
CA CYS A 328 -2.51 6.68 5.89
C CYS A 328 -1.17 7.08 5.25
N LEU A 329 -1.17 7.36 3.93
CA LEU A 329 0.02 7.76 3.19
C LEU A 329 0.33 9.27 3.26
N ASP A 330 -0.47 10.08 3.96
CA ASP A 330 -0.08 11.45 4.28
C ASP A 330 1.11 11.46 5.27
N CYS A 331 1.29 10.37 6.03
CA CYS A 331 2.32 10.26 7.07
C CYS A 331 3.26 9.07 6.88
N HIS A 332 2.82 7.97 6.26
CA HIS A 332 3.58 6.71 6.20
C HIS A 332 4.06 6.33 4.80
N GLU A 333 5.23 5.70 4.74
CA GLU A 333 5.76 5.00 3.57
C GLU A 333 5.38 3.51 3.63
N PRO A 334 4.80 2.94 2.56
CA PRO A 334 4.29 1.57 2.60
C PRO A 334 5.38 0.50 2.45
N HIS A 335 6.54 0.81 1.88
CA HIS A 335 7.61 -0.18 1.66
C HIS A 335 8.70 -0.06 2.72
N GLY A 336 9.21 1.15 2.93
CA GLY A 336 10.16 1.42 3.99
C GLY A 336 10.55 2.89 4.06
N SER A 337 11.14 3.28 5.19
CA SER A 337 11.51 4.65 5.49
C SER A 337 12.74 4.71 6.40
N PRO A 338 13.50 5.81 6.36
CA PRO A 338 14.60 6.04 7.30
C PRO A 338 14.14 6.28 8.75
N SER A 339 12.84 6.44 9.02
CA SER A 339 12.30 6.64 10.37
C SER A 339 11.93 5.31 11.03
N SER A 340 11.82 5.26 12.36
CA SER A 340 11.45 4.03 13.11
C SER A 340 9.98 3.61 12.97
N PHE A 341 9.12 4.47 12.41
CA PHE A 341 7.66 4.26 12.33
C PHE A 341 7.12 4.39 10.92
N LEU A 342 7.93 4.03 9.92
CA LEU A 342 7.59 4.18 8.50
C LEU A 342 7.23 5.62 8.12
N ILE A 343 7.68 6.64 8.86
CA ILE A 343 7.26 8.03 8.60
C ILE A 343 7.92 8.54 7.33
N ARG A 344 7.14 9.22 6.48
CA ARG A 344 7.63 9.85 5.25
C ARG A 344 8.77 10.84 5.51
N ARG A 345 9.68 10.95 4.54
CA ARG A 345 10.78 11.94 4.57
C ARG A 345 10.33 13.38 4.35
N GLU A 346 9.10 13.57 3.89
CA GLU A 346 8.47 14.85 3.65
C GLU A 346 6.97 14.69 3.93
N VAL A 347 6.40 15.70 4.59
CA VAL A 347 4.97 15.80 4.90
C VAL A 347 4.58 17.27 4.83
N ASN A 348 3.47 17.55 4.15
CA ASN A 348 2.85 18.88 4.04
C ASN A 348 3.81 19.96 3.51
N GLY A 349 4.38 19.71 2.33
CA GLY A 349 5.25 20.62 1.60
C GLY A 349 6.66 20.74 2.16
N THR A 350 6.98 20.04 3.25
CA THR A 350 8.19 20.30 4.05
C THR A 350 8.89 19.01 4.47
N TYR A 351 10.21 18.97 4.29
CA TYR A 351 11.01 17.82 4.71
C TYR A 351 10.85 17.55 6.22
N THR A 352 10.77 16.26 6.57
CA THR A 352 10.84 15.78 7.95
C THR A 352 12.30 15.42 8.25
N THR A 353 12.84 15.85 9.39
CA THR A 353 14.18 15.44 9.85
C THR A 353 14.22 13.97 10.32
N ALA A 354 13.31 13.13 9.83
CA ALA A 354 12.92 11.84 10.42
C ALA A 354 13.96 10.71 10.28
N ALA A 355 15.22 11.02 9.99
CA ALA A 355 16.35 10.10 10.16
C ALA A 355 16.66 9.81 11.64
N VAL A 356 15.78 10.15 12.58
CA VAL A 356 15.94 9.83 13.98
C VAL A 356 15.45 8.40 14.17
N HIS A 357 16.37 7.49 14.45
CA HIS A 357 16.11 6.06 14.57
C HIS A 357 15.62 5.65 15.97
N THR A 358 15.38 6.63 16.85
CA THR A 358 15.18 6.38 18.27
C THR A 358 13.84 6.93 18.72
N ARG A 359 13.09 6.10 19.45
CA ARG A 359 12.13 6.60 20.46
C ARG A 359 12.89 7.59 21.34
N ALA A 360 12.30 8.75 21.64
CA ALA A 360 13.00 9.70 22.50
C ALA A 360 13.31 9.01 23.85
N THR A 361 14.59 8.95 24.22
CA THR A 361 15.04 8.33 25.48
C THR A 361 15.25 9.34 26.59
N SER A 362 15.03 10.63 26.28
CA SER A 362 15.21 11.76 27.17
C SER A 362 14.18 12.85 26.87
N PRO A 363 13.75 13.64 27.86
CA PRO A 363 12.89 14.82 27.68
C PRO A 363 13.42 15.86 26.67
N THR A 364 14.73 15.84 26.41
CA THR A 364 15.41 16.75 25.47
C THR A 364 15.63 16.12 24.10
N ALA A 365 15.35 14.83 23.92
CA ALA A 365 15.48 14.17 22.63
C ALA A 365 14.27 14.51 21.75
N THR A 366 14.54 14.99 20.54
CA THR A 366 13.49 15.27 19.56
C THR A 366 12.90 13.94 19.06
N SER A 367 11.64 13.67 19.36
CA SER A 367 10.99 12.46 18.87
C SER A 367 10.50 12.60 17.42
N ASN A 368 10.46 11.48 16.68
CA ASN A 368 9.97 11.45 15.30
C ASN A 368 8.55 11.97 15.18
N ILE A 369 7.69 11.60 16.13
CA ILE A 369 6.30 12.03 16.16
C ILE A 369 6.21 13.54 16.34
N LYS A 370 7.00 14.15 17.23
CA LYS A 370 7.04 15.61 17.38
C LYS A 370 7.35 16.32 16.06
N LEU A 371 8.33 15.80 15.31
CA LEU A 371 8.76 16.37 14.03
C LEU A 371 7.72 16.23 12.93
N LEU A 372 6.99 15.11 12.93
CA LEU A 372 5.87 14.85 12.03
C LEU A 372 4.69 15.78 12.36
N CYS A 373 4.25 15.83 13.62
CA CYS A 373 3.09 16.62 14.02
C CYS A 373 3.28 18.12 13.72
N ALA A 374 4.50 18.63 13.91
CA ALA A 374 4.84 20.02 13.60
C ALA A 374 4.74 20.39 12.10
N LYS A 375 4.45 19.42 11.21
CA LYS A 375 4.19 19.68 9.77
C LYS A 375 2.76 20.08 9.48
N CYS A 376 1.82 19.73 10.36
CA CYS A 376 0.40 20.04 10.20
C CYS A 376 -0.17 20.81 11.39
N HIS A 377 0.58 20.89 12.49
CA HIS A 377 0.18 21.59 13.71
C HIS A 377 1.20 22.65 14.12
N ASN A 378 0.74 23.63 14.89
CA ASN A 378 1.65 24.53 15.59
C ASN A 378 2.55 23.73 16.55
N SER A 379 3.77 24.21 16.79
CA SER A 379 4.76 23.46 17.58
C SER A 379 4.78 23.83 19.07
N ASN A 380 3.77 24.58 19.54
CA ASN A 380 3.67 25.00 20.94
C ASN A 380 2.90 23.97 21.78
N TRP A 381 3.53 22.82 22.00
CA TRP A 381 2.90 21.69 22.70
C TRP A 381 2.56 21.99 24.16
N GLU A 382 3.33 22.86 24.84
CA GLU A 382 2.99 23.31 26.18
C GLU A 382 1.65 24.06 26.18
N TYR A 383 1.45 24.94 25.21
CA TYR A 383 0.16 25.64 25.07
C TYR A 383 -0.98 24.64 24.83
N VAL A 384 -0.81 23.72 23.87
CA VAL A 384 -1.83 22.73 23.52
C VAL A 384 -2.18 21.82 24.71
N HIS A 385 -1.22 21.45 25.56
CA HIS A 385 -1.48 20.55 26.69
C HIS A 385 -1.95 21.25 27.97
N HIS A 386 -1.56 22.51 28.20
CA HIS A 386 -1.76 23.17 29.50
C HIS A 386 -2.45 24.53 29.47
N GLN A 387 -2.49 25.21 28.31
CA GLN A 387 -2.90 26.62 28.24
C GLN A 387 -4.03 26.87 27.24
N SER A 388 -4.36 25.91 26.38
CA SER A 388 -5.51 26.02 25.50
C SER A 388 -6.80 26.07 26.34
N PRO A 389 -7.86 26.75 25.86
CA PRO A 389 -9.12 26.85 26.60
C PRO A 389 -9.78 25.51 26.95
N ASP A 390 -9.43 24.45 26.21
CA ASP A 390 -9.88 23.08 26.40
C ASP A 390 -8.77 22.13 26.87
N ALA A 391 -7.65 22.65 27.36
CA ALA A 391 -6.60 21.88 27.99
C ALA A 391 -7.18 21.08 29.16
N THR A 392 -6.92 19.77 29.18
CA THR A 392 -7.47 18.87 30.21
C THR A 392 -6.57 18.79 31.44
N PHE A 393 -5.28 19.01 31.26
CA PHE A 393 -4.28 18.80 32.29
C PHE A 393 -3.82 20.15 32.83
N ASP A 394 -4.09 20.39 34.11
CA ASP A 394 -3.58 21.56 34.81
C ASP A 394 -2.04 21.54 34.75
N GLN A 395 -1.43 22.69 34.45
CA GLN A 395 0.02 22.86 34.44
C GLN A 395 0.67 22.43 35.78
N MET A 396 -0.09 22.42 36.87
CA MET A 396 0.36 22.00 38.20
C MET A 396 0.33 20.47 38.43
N GLN A 397 -0.21 19.69 37.49
CA GLN A 397 -0.32 18.22 37.57
C GLN A 397 0.75 17.51 36.73
N CYS A 398 1.97 18.04 36.71
CA CYS A 398 3.03 17.50 35.86
C CYS A 398 3.28 15.99 36.11
N GLY A 399 3.16 15.55 37.37
CA GLY A 399 3.41 14.16 37.76
C GLY A 399 2.54 13.10 37.05
N THR A 400 1.31 13.46 36.69
CA THR A 400 0.30 12.56 36.13
C THR A 400 0.61 12.17 34.68
N CYS A 401 1.19 13.09 33.89
CA CYS A 401 1.54 12.81 32.49
C CYS A 401 3.05 12.69 32.28
N HIS A 402 3.87 13.36 33.09
CA HIS A 402 5.32 13.48 32.92
C HIS A 402 6.14 12.64 33.92
N GLY A 403 5.48 11.93 34.83
CA GLY A 403 6.15 11.22 35.92
C GLY A 403 6.80 12.15 36.94
N HIS A 404 7.55 11.57 37.89
CA HIS A 404 8.18 12.32 38.97
C HIS A 404 9.29 13.24 38.45
N GLY A 405 8.99 14.53 38.33
CA GLY A 405 9.94 15.56 37.87
C GLY A 405 9.36 16.56 36.88
N GLY A 406 8.19 16.28 36.29
CA GLY A 406 7.50 17.22 35.41
C GLY A 406 8.21 17.51 34.08
N PHE A 407 9.07 16.59 33.64
CA PHE A 407 9.81 16.75 32.40
C PHE A 407 9.02 16.25 31.18
N PRO A 408 9.12 16.90 30.01
CA PRO A 408 8.49 16.40 28.78
C PRO A 408 8.76 14.91 28.55
N ILE A 409 7.74 14.16 28.14
CA ILE A 409 7.86 12.75 27.78
C ILE A 409 7.85 12.60 26.25
N PRO A 410 8.37 11.48 25.71
CA PRO A 410 8.28 11.19 24.27
C PRO A 410 6.84 11.25 23.76
N CYS A 411 6.59 11.98 22.67
CA CYS A 411 5.24 12.16 22.15
C CYS A 411 4.57 10.82 21.84
N GLU A 412 5.31 9.87 21.26
CA GLU A 412 4.86 8.53 20.88
C GLU A 412 4.36 7.64 22.03
N ASP A 413 4.66 8.00 23.28
CA ASP A 413 4.22 7.23 24.45
C ASP A 413 2.73 7.41 24.74
N CYS A 414 2.23 8.60 24.46
CA CYS A 414 0.83 8.97 24.59
C CYS A 414 0.16 9.09 23.23
N HIS A 415 0.83 9.72 22.26
CA HIS A 415 0.30 10.00 20.96
C HIS A 415 0.72 8.91 19.98
N SER A 416 -0.11 7.87 19.86
CA SER A 416 -0.06 6.85 18.80
C SER A 416 -1.46 6.29 18.56
N HIS A 417 -1.69 5.67 17.40
CA HIS A 417 -3.01 5.14 17.06
C HIS A 417 -3.54 4.18 18.12
N GLY A 418 -4.84 4.27 18.40
CA GLY A 418 -5.52 3.47 19.41
C GLY A 418 -5.19 3.82 20.87
N LYS A 419 -4.32 4.79 21.14
CA LYS A 419 -4.03 5.26 22.51
C LYS A 419 -5.14 6.16 23.07
N TYR A 420 -5.15 6.25 24.39
CA TYR A 420 -5.94 7.20 25.15
C TYR A 420 -5.20 7.49 26.47
N VAL A 421 -5.50 8.64 27.06
CA VAL A 421 -5.08 9.02 28.41
C VAL A 421 -6.31 9.13 29.28
N VAL A 422 -6.22 8.63 30.50
CA VAL A 422 -7.27 8.74 31.53
C VAL A 422 -6.73 9.66 32.61
N ASP A 423 -7.57 10.59 33.07
CA ASP A 423 -7.21 11.44 34.21
C ASP A 423 -7.15 10.61 35.51
N GLU A 424 -6.09 10.80 36.29
CA GLU A 424 -5.87 10.02 37.53
C GLU A 424 -6.77 10.48 38.68
N VAL A 425 -7.24 11.72 38.67
CA VAL A 425 -8.09 12.33 39.71
C VAL A 425 -9.57 12.10 39.40
N ASP A 426 -9.95 12.18 38.13
CA ASP A 426 -11.29 11.85 37.64
C ASP A 426 -11.21 10.85 36.46
N PRO A 427 -11.22 9.53 36.72
CA PRO A 427 -11.16 8.51 35.68
C PRO A 427 -12.34 8.51 34.69
N SER A 428 -13.37 9.34 34.90
CA SER A 428 -14.43 9.56 33.91
C SER A 428 -13.98 10.47 32.76
N ILE A 429 -12.90 11.22 32.94
CA ILE A 429 -12.28 12.06 31.92
C ILE A 429 -11.26 11.22 31.15
N ILE A 430 -11.57 10.96 29.88
CA ILE A 430 -10.75 10.16 28.98
C ILE A 430 -10.48 11.00 27.75
N ARG A 431 -9.22 11.19 27.37
CA ARG A 431 -8.84 11.89 26.15
C ARG A 431 -8.22 10.89 25.18
N ARG A 432 -8.75 10.83 23.96
CA ARG A 432 -7.99 10.23 22.86
C ARG A 432 -6.80 11.14 22.56
N THR A 433 -5.62 10.53 22.54
CA THR A 433 -4.36 11.21 22.28
C THR A 433 -3.96 10.90 20.85
N PHE A 434 -3.84 11.97 20.06
CA PHE A 434 -4.43 12.06 18.73
C PHE A 434 -5.92 12.01 18.77
#